data_AF-A0AAN9GGW8-F1
#
_entry.id   AF-A0AAN9GGW8-F1
#
_cell.length_a   1.000
_cell.length_b   1.000
_cell.length_c   1.000
_cell.angle_alpha   90.00
_cell.angle_beta   90.00
_cell.angle_gamma   90.00
#
_symmetry.space_group_name_H-M   'P 1'
#
loop_
_entity.id
_entity.type
_entity.pdbx_description
1 polymer ?
#
loop_
_entity_poly.entity_id
_entity_poly.type
_entity_poly.pdbx_seq_one_letter_code
_entity_poly.pdbx_strand_id
1 'polypeptide(L)'
;MDLPPPVAKNSYIKIDKSLEEATCTVQQQSMNEAAKLEYSLATAREGREYVEDDEEEEDDDEEDQGEEDPIRNIDVSSDGTWMTRGHSSNVGAASTIGCKTGKVIGCGARSKICKSCEVWEKEDKNIQEIQEVGSTA
;
A
#
# COMPACT_ATOMS: atom_id res chain seq x y z
N MET A 1 28.91 -29.62 18.36
CA MET A 1 27.48 -29.31 18.40
C MET A 1 26.86 -30.03 17.22
N ASP A 2 26.22 -31.17 17.47
CA ASP A 2 25.51 -31.89 16.40
C ASP A 2 24.20 -31.16 16.12
N LEU A 3 24.07 -30.63 14.91
CA LEU A 3 22.84 -29.98 14.48
C LEU A 3 21.79 -31.03 14.14
N PRO A 4 20.49 -30.73 14.37
CA PRO A 4 19.41 -31.63 13.96
C PRO A 4 19.44 -31.83 12.44
N PRO A 5 18.96 -33.00 11.96
CA PRO A 5 18.92 -33.29 10.53
C PRO A 5 18.05 -32.25 9.80
N PRO A 6 18.43 -31.86 8.57
CA PRO A 6 17.71 -30.85 7.82
C PRO A 6 16.29 -31.31 7.49
N VAL A 7 15.35 -30.38 7.53
CA VAL A 7 13.96 -30.63 7.17
C VAL A 7 13.82 -31.00 5.68
N ALA A 8 12.88 -31.89 5.38
CA ALA A 8 12.57 -32.23 3.99
C ALA A 8 12.08 -31.00 3.21
N LYS A 9 12.50 -30.87 1.95
CA LYS A 9 12.19 -29.69 1.10
C LYS A 9 10.69 -29.38 1.02
N ASN A 10 9.84 -30.39 0.90
CA ASN A 10 8.38 -30.20 0.83
C ASN A 10 7.80 -29.71 2.16
N SER A 11 8.36 -30.18 3.28
CA SER A 11 7.96 -29.71 4.61
C SER A 11 8.40 -28.26 4.82
N TYR A 12 9.63 -27.92 4.40
CA TYR A 12 10.13 -26.54 4.44
C TYR A 12 9.19 -25.58 3.69
N ILE A 13 8.83 -25.89 2.44
CA ILE A 13 7.95 -25.04 1.63
C ILE A 13 6.59 -24.82 2.29
N LYS A 14 6.02 -25.86 2.90
CA LYS A 14 4.73 -25.75 3.62
C LYS A 14 4.83 -24.85 4.84
N ILE A 15 5.90 -24.99 5.61
CA ILE A 15 6.15 -24.15 6.79
C ILE A 15 6.34 -22.70 6.36
N ASP A 16 7.13 -22.46 5.33
CA ASP A 16 7.43 -21.13 4.79
C ASP A 16 6.15 -20.41 4.32
N LYS A 17 5.31 -21.11 3.55
CA LYS A 17 4.01 -20.59 3.11
C LYS A 17 3.09 -20.27 4.29
N SER A 18 3.02 -21.15 5.29
CA SER A 18 2.21 -20.91 6.48
C SER A 18 2.71 -19.70 7.29
N LEU A 19 4.03 -19.50 7.33
CA LEU A 19 4.66 -18.36 7.97
C LEU A 19 4.31 -17.07 7.22
N GLU A 20 4.44 -17.09 5.90
CA GLU A 20 4.10 -15.96 5.02
C GLU A 20 2.64 -15.53 5.22
N GLU A 21 1.69 -16.46 5.17
CA GLU A 21 0.26 -16.18 5.38
C GLU A 21 -0.02 -15.57 6.76
N ALA A 22 0.58 -16.12 7.82
CA ALA A 22 0.43 -15.62 9.18
C ALA A 22 1.02 -14.20 9.32
N THR A 23 2.21 -13.96 8.77
CA THR A 23 2.85 -12.65 8.81
C THR A 23 2.06 -11.60 8.04
N CYS A 24 1.53 -11.94 6.86
CA CYS A 24 0.68 -11.03 6.08
C CYS A 24 -0.59 -10.65 6.85
N THR A 25 -1.20 -11.61 7.55
CA THR A 25 -2.41 -11.37 8.35
C THR A 25 -2.13 -10.41 9.51
N VAL A 26 -1.08 -10.68 10.29
CA VAL A 26 -0.68 -9.83 11.42
C VAL A 26 -0.28 -8.44 10.93
N GLN A 27 0.47 -8.37 9.83
CA GLN A 27 0.87 -7.12 9.21
C GLN A 27 -0.34 -6.29 8.80
N GLN A 28 -1.32 -6.88 8.12
CA GLN A 28 -2.53 -6.18 7.70
C GLN A 28 -3.34 -5.67 8.90
N GLN A 29 -3.51 -6.51 9.94
CA GLN A 29 -4.21 -6.12 11.16
C GLN A 29 -3.52 -4.93 11.84
N SER A 30 -2.21 -5.04 12.04
CA SER A 30 -1.41 -4.00 12.68
C SER A 30 -1.43 -2.68 11.91
N MET A 31 -1.30 -2.72 10.58
CA MET A 31 -1.34 -1.53 9.72
C MET A 31 -2.74 -0.90 9.71
N ASN A 32 -3.80 -1.70 9.67
CA ASN A 32 -5.17 -1.20 9.73
C ASN A 32 -5.47 -0.51 11.06
N GLU A 33 -5.01 -1.09 12.18
CA GLU A 33 -5.13 -0.47 13.50
C GLU A 33 -4.34 0.84 13.59
N ALA A 34 -3.13 0.88 13.04
CA ALA A 34 -2.31 2.09 12.98
C ALA A 34 -2.98 3.19 12.15
N ALA A 35 -3.52 2.86 10.97
CA ALA A 35 -4.21 3.80 10.10
C ALA A 35 -5.47 4.37 10.77
N LYS A 36 -6.27 3.54 11.45
CA LYS A 36 -7.44 3.98 12.23
C LYS A 36 -7.08 4.93 13.36
N LEU A 37 -5.95 4.70 14.03
CA LEU A 37 -5.46 5.56 15.09
C LEU A 37 -5.03 6.94 14.54
N GLU A 38 -4.29 6.96 13.43
CA GLU A 38 -3.93 8.21 12.76
C GLU A 38 -5.17 9.00 12.31
N TYR A 39 -6.16 8.29 11.75
CA TYR A 39 -7.42 8.88 11.33
C TYR A 39 -8.18 9.52 12.49
N SER A 40 -8.33 8.83 13.63
CA SER A 40 -9.01 9.40 14.80
C SER A 40 -8.28 10.61 15.40
N LEU A 41 -6.94 10.60 15.38
CA LEU A 41 -6.12 11.76 15.78
C LEU A 41 -6.15 12.91 14.77
N ALA A 42 -6.46 12.64 13.50
CA ALA A 42 -6.72 13.68 12.51
C ALA A 42 -8.05 14.39 12.81
N THR A 43 -9.11 13.62 13.08
CA THR A 43 -10.42 14.16 13.49
C THR A 43 -10.33 15.06 14.73
N ALA A 44 -9.57 14.64 15.76
CA ALA A 44 -9.41 15.43 16.98
C ALA A 44 -8.65 16.76 16.79
N ARG A 45 -7.85 16.89 15.72
CA ARG A 45 -7.11 18.13 15.43
C ARG A 45 -7.99 19.15 14.71
N GLU A 46 -8.81 18.69 13.77
CA GLU A 46 -9.73 19.56 13.02
C GLU A 46 -10.80 20.18 13.93
N GLY A 47 -11.16 19.52 15.03
CA GLY A 47 -11.97 20.12 16.11
C GLY A 47 -11.26 21.19 16.97
N ARG A 48 -10.00 21.55 16.67
CA ARG A 48 -9.20 22.52 17.46
C ARG A 48 -8.71 23.72 16.65
N GLU A 49 -8.97 23.79 15.35
CA GLU A 49 -8.45 24.84 14.48
C GLU A 49 -9.57 25.42 13.61
N TYR A 50 -10.55 26.06 14.23
CA TYR A 50 -11.38 27.16 13.70
C TYR A 50 -12.01 27.89 14.90
N VAL A 51 -11.43 29.02 15.31
CA VAL A 51 -12.16 30.05 16.06
C VAL A 51 -12.47 31.12 15.03
N GLU A 52 -13.67 31.09 14.48
CA GLU A 52 -14.25 32.24 13.79
C GLU A 52 -15.02 33.05 14.84
N ASP A 53 -14.53 34.25 15.12
CA ASP A 53 -15.39 35.36 15.53
C ASP A 53 -16.25 35.71 14.29
N ASP A 54 -17.57 35.50 14.38
CA ASP A 54 -18.67 36.35 13.86
C ASP A 54 -19.90 35.52 13.40
N GLU A 55 -20.97 35.68 14.20
CA GLU A 55 -22.42 35.73 13.92
C GLU A 55 -23.19 34.49 13.37
N GLU A 56 -24.33 34.24 14.04
CA GLU A 56 -25.32 33.18 13.86
C GLU A 56 -26.09 33.28 12.53
N GLU A 57 -26.32 32.15 11.85
CA GLU A 57 -27.54 31.88 11.06
C GLU A 57 -27.82 30.35 11.09
N GLU A 58 -28.97 29.95 11.63
CA GLU A 58 -29.50 28.57 11.61
C GLU A 58 -30.40 28.40 10.37
N ASP A 59 -29.98 27.55 9.42
CA ASP A 59 -30.86 27.06 8.34
C ASP A 59 -30.85 25.51 8.35
N ASP A 60 -31.99 24.95 8.78
CA ASP A 60 -32.34 23.52 8.78
C ASP A 60 -32.70 23.05 7.36
N ASP A 61 -31.83 22.25 6.73
CA ASP A 61 -32.18 21.42 5.57
C ASP A 61 -31.72 19.97 5.81
N GLU A 62 -32.66 19.11 6.23
CA GLU A 62 -32.51 17.65 6.30
C GLU A 62 -32.44 17.05 4.89
N GLU A 63 -31.26 17.00 4.29
CA GLU A 63 -30.97 16.15 3.13
C GLU A 63 -30.20 14.89 3.56
N ASP A 64 -30.67 13.73 3.09
CA ASP A 64 -30.05 12.41 3.23
C ASP A 64 -28.67 12.40 2.55
N GLN A 65 -27.68 12.95 3.25
CA GLN A 65 -26.28 12.91 2.87
C GLN A 65 -25.80 11.49 3.13
N GLY A 66 -25.69 10.68 2.07
CA GLY A 66 -24.91 9.46 2.11
C GLY A 66 -23.56 9.81 2.74
N GLU A 67 -23.30 9.24 3.92
CA GLU A 67 -22.16 9.59 4.78
C GLU A 67 -20.85 9.23 4.05
N GLU A 68 -20.38 10.14 3.20
CA GLU A 68 -19.06 10.03 2.60
C GLU A 68 -18.03 10.24 3.72
N ASP A 69 -17.19 9.23 3.95
CA ASP A 69 -16.13 9.31 4.95
C ASP A 69 -15.33 10.61 4.74
N PRO A 70 -15.28 11.52 5.74
CA PRO A 70 -14.66 12.82 5.55
C PRO A 70 -13.18 12.68 5.20
N ILE A 71 -12.74 13.36 4.15
CA ILE A 71 -11.33 13.37 3.74
C ILE A 71 -10.50 14.02 4.85
N ARG A 72 -9.53 13.29 5.39
CA ARG A 72 -8.64 13.77 6.46
C ARG A 72 -7.22 13.98 5.99
N ASN A 73 -6.59 15.04 6.52
CA ASN A 73 -5.18 15.31 6.30
C ASN A 73 -4.32 14.49 7.29
N ILE A 74 -3.56 13.53 6.76
CA ILE A 74 -2.66 12.68 7.55
C ILE A 74 -1.22 12.91 7.06
N ASP A 75 -0.37 13.37 7.97
CA ASP A 75 1.06 13.52 7.71
C ASP A 75 1.77 12.17 7.77
N VAL A 76 2.56 11.88 6.74
CA VAL A 76 3.27 10.61 6.62
C VAL A 76 4.73 10.82 6.22
N SER A 77 5.60 9.97 6.74
CA SER A 77 6.99 9.83 6.29
C SER A 77 7.15 8.47 5.62
N SER A 78 7.75 8.44 4.44
CA SER A 78 8.01 7.19 3.72
C SER A 78 9.51 7.00 3.50
N ASP A 79 9.99 5.81 3.78
CA ASP A 79 11.38 5.40 3.51
C ASP A 79 11.41 3.99 2.92
N GLY A 80 12.48 3.67 2.21
CA GLY A 80 12.62 2.39 1.55
C GLY A 80 14.04 2.06 1.17
N THR A 81 14.24 0.82 0.78
CA THR A 81 15.53 0.28 0.38
C THR A 81 15.41 -0.54 -0.88
N TRP A 82 16.51 -0.60 -1.63
CA TRP A 82 16.66 -1.47 -2.79
C TRP A 82 17.54 -2.67 -2.43
N MET A 83 17.28 -3.85 -2.99
CA MET A 83 18.03 -5.07 -2.65
C MET A 83 19.53 -4.96 -2.92
N THR A 84 19.92 -4.24 -3.97
CA THR A 84 21.33 -3.97 -4.29
C THR A 84 21.64 -2.48 -4.18
N ARG A 85 22.85 -2.15 -3.72
CA ARG A 85 23.31 -0.75 -3.70
C ARG A 85 23.49 -0.24 -5.13
N GLY A 86 22.92 0.92 -5.44
CA GLY A 86 23.06 1.59 -6.73
C GLY A 86 21.78 1.61 -7.56
N HIS A 87 21.81 2.35 -8.67
CA HIS A 87 20.65 2.63 -9.52
C HIS A 87 20.15 1.43 -10.34
N SER A 88 20.84 0.28 -10.29
CA SER A 88 20.52 -0.92 -11.06
C SER A 88 19.58 -1.91 -10.37
N SER A 89 19.16 -1.64 -9.14
CA SER A 89 18.22 -2.54 -8.45
C SER A 89 16.86 -2.57 -9.12
N ASN A 90 16.35 -3.78 -9.37
CA ASN A 90 15.02 -4.00 -9.92
C ASN A 90 13.96 -4.24 -8.85
N VAL A 91 14.35 -4.61 -7.63
CA VAL A 91 13.42 -4.92 -6.54
C VAL A 91 13.87 -4.22 -5.26
N GLY A 92 12.92 -3.71 -4.50
CA GLY A 92 13.10 -3.04 -3.22
C GLY A 92 11.87 -3.20 -2.35
N ALA A 93 11.88 -2.52 -1.21
CA ALA A 93 10.76 -2.43 -0.29
C ALA A 93 10.65 -0.99 0.22
N ALA A 94 9.43 -0.54 0.49
CA ALA A 94 9.17 0.76 1.09
C ALA A 94 8.12 0.62 2.18
N SER A 95 8.24 1.47 3.20
CA SER A 95 7.29 1.59 4.30
C SER A 95 6.87 3.04 4.46
N THR A 96 5.63 3.23 4.87
CA THR A 96 5.03 4.53 5.16
C THR A 96 4.61 4.54 6.62
N ILE A 97 5.01 5.58 7.33
CA ILE A 97 4.86 5.74 8.77
C ILE A 97 4.05 6.99 9.03
N GLY A 98 3.01 6.89 9.86
CA GLY A 98 2.24 8.05 10.29
C GLY A 98 3.06 8.93 11.24
N CYS A 99 3.10 10.24 10.98
CA CYS A 99 3.96 11.15 11.72
C CYS A 99 3.51 11.35 13.18
N LYS A 100 2.22 11.18 13.51
CA LYS A 100 1.71 11.41 14.87
C LYS A 100 1.93 10.19 15.77
N THR A 101 1.68 8.99 15.25
CA THR A 101 1.77 7.73 16.00
C THR A 101 3.13 7.07 15.90
N GLY A 102 3.92 7.40 14.87
CA GLY A 102 5.16 6.70 14.56
C GLY A 102 4.96 5.24 14.14
N LYS A 103 3.72 4.84 13.81
CA LYS A 103 3.39 3.47 13.41
C LYS A 103 3.40 3.32 11.89
N VAL A 104 3.76 2.12 11.43
CA VAL A 104 3.71 1.77 10.01
C VAL A 104 2.24 1.63 9.61
N ILE A 105 1.79 2.47 8.69
CA ILE A 105 0.42 2.45 8.14
C ILE A 105 0.35 1.71 6.80
N GLY A 106 1.50 1.49 6.16
CA GLY A 106 1.59 0.70 4.95
C GLY A 106 3.03 0.29 4.65
N CYS A 107 3.22 -0.86 4.01
CA CYS A 107 4.49 -1.21 3.38
C CYS A 107 4.24 -2.05 2.13
N GLY A 108 5.24 -2.15 1.27
CA GLY A 108 5.12 -2.94 0.05
C GLY A 108 6.44 -3.13 -0.68
N ALA A 109 6.48 -4.19 -1.48
CA ALA A 109 7.55 -4.42 -2.44
C ALA A 109 7.49 -3.38 -3.56
N ARG A 110 8.66 -2.88 -3.96
CA ARG A 110 8.84 -2.02 -5.13
C ARG A 110 9.53 -2.83 -6.21
N SER A 111 9.02 -2.77 -7.43
CA SER A 111 9.67 -3.41 -8.58
C SER A 111 9.74 -2.44 -9.75
N LYS A 112 10.90 -2.35 -10.40
CA LYS A 112 11.05 -1.69 -11.70
C LYS A 112 10.55 -2.55 -12.86
N ILE A 113 10.36 -3.85 -12.58
CA ILE A 113 9.89 -4.82 -13.56
C ILE A 113 8.45 -5.19 -13.20
N CYS A 114 7.53 -4.93 -14.10
CA CYS A 114 6.15 -5.41 -13.96
C CYS A 114 5.93 -6.53 -14.98
N LYS A 115 5.70 -7.75 -14.49
CA LYS A 115 5.48 -8.92 -15.36
C LYS A 115 4.22 -8.77 -16.21
N SER A 116 3.19 -8.11 -15.66
CA SER A 116 1.98 -7.78 -16.41
C SER A 116 2.26 -6.82 -17.56
N CYS A 117 3.08 -5.77 -17.33
CA CYS A 117 3.51 -4.87 -18.39
C CYS A 117 4.35 -5.60 -19.45
N GLU A 118 5.25 -6.50 -19.03
CA GLU A 118 6.07 -7.29 -19.96
C GLU A 118 5.22 -8.20 -20.87
N VAL A 119 4.13 -8.77 -20.34
CA VAL A 119 3.18 -9.55 -21.13
C VAL A 119 2.42 -8.65 -22.09
N TRP A 120 1.88 -7.52 -21.61
CA TRP A 120 1.16 -6.54 -22.43
C TRP A 120 2.02 -6.01 -23.58
N GLU A 121 3.28 -5.64 -23.34
CA GLU A 121 4.19 -5.16 -24.40
C GLU A 121 4.43 -6.21 -25.49
N LYS A 122 4.39 -7.51 -25.15
CA LYS A 122 4.53 -8.59 -26.13
C LYS A 122 3.23 -8.77 -26.93
N GLU A 123 2.09 -8.63 -26.27
CA GLU A 123 0.78 -8.71 -26.93
C GLU A 123 0.53 -7.51 -27.85
N ASP A 124 0.87 -6.29 -27.44
CA ASP A 124 0.76 -5.08 -28.27
C ASP A 124 1.64 -5.16 -29.53
N LYS A 125 2.87 -5.67 -29.41
CA LYS A 125 3.75 -5.89 -30.57
C LYS A 125 3.17 -6.91 -31.54
N ASN A 126 2.58 -8.00 -31.03
CA ASN A 126 1.88 -8.98 -31.87
C ASN A 126 0.67 -8.37 -32.59
N ILE A 127 -0.08 -7.47 -31.94
CA ILE A 127 -1.22 -6.79 -32.56
C ILE A 127 -0.75 -5.84 -33.67
N GLN A 128 0.33 -5.09 -33.46
CA GLN A 128 0.92 -4.20 -34.47
C GLN A 128 1.43 -4.98 -35.69
N GLU A 129 2.13 -6.11 -35.48
CA GLU A 129 2.59 -6.97 -36.59
C GLU A 129 1.43 -7.51 -37.44
N ILE A 130 0.29 -7.89 -36.81
CA ILE A 130 -0.89 -8.36 -37.55
C ILE A 130 -1.54 -7.23 -38.37
N GLN A 131 -1.60 -6.02 -37.83
CA GLN A 131 -2.15 -4.85 -38.55
C GLN A 131 -1.27 -4.44 -39.74
N GLU A 132 0.05 -4.49 -39.61
CA GLU A 132 0.98 -4.21 -40.70
C GLU A 132 0.88 -5.25 -41.82
N VAL A 133 0.75 -6.54 -41.49
CA VAL A 133 0.54 -7.61 -42.48
C VAL A 133 -0.84 -7.47 -43.16
N GLY A 134 -1.90 -7.17 -42.41
CA GLY A 134 -3.25 -6.98 -42.93
C GLY A 134 -3.44 -5.74 -43.82
N SER A 135 -2.57 -4.74 -43.72
CA SER A 135 -2.59 -3.53 -44.56
C SER A 135 -1.82 -3.69 -45.88
N THR A 136 -1.08 -4.79 -46.07
CA THR A 136 -0.29 -5.07 -47.28
C THR A 136 -0.92 -6.11 -48.21
N ALA A 137 -2.14 -6.56 -47.90
CA ALA A 137 -2.94 -7.50 -48.69
C ALA A 137 -4.05 -6.80 -49.48
#